data_AF-A0A7W0HAF6-F1
#
_entry.id   AF-A0A7W0HAF6-F1
#
_cell.length_a   1.000
_cell.length_b   1.000
_cell.length_c   1.000
_cell.angle_alpha   90.00
_cell.angle_beta   90.00
_cell.angle_gamma   90.00
#
_symmetry.space_group_name_H-M   'P 1'
#
loop_
_entity.id
_entity.type
_entity.pdbx_description
1 polymer ?
#
loop_
_entity_poly.entity_id
_entity_poly.type
_entity_poly.pdbx_seq_one_letter_code
_entity_poly.pdbx_strand_id
1 'polypeptide(L)'
;MRAGVVVLVGLPGAGKSTLARALTERIPDARVIDKDQVRDALFAPCDYSSVERDVTYSAMLDAARYHLGRGRVVIFDGLTFSRRR
;
A
#
# COMPACT_ATOMS: atom_id res chain seq x y z
N MET A 1 -17.31 11.59 -0.93
CA MET A 1 -17.16 10.12 -0.81
C MET A 1 -16.99 9.74 0.65
N ARG A 2 -17.42 8.56 1.07
CA ARG A 2 -17.09 8.02 2.41
C ARG A 2 -15.65 7.51 2.40
N ALA A 3 -14.98 7.55 3.55
CA ALA A 3 -13.67 6.90 3.71
C ALA A 3 -13.75 5.42 3.30
N GLY A 4 -12.67 4.90 2.73
CA GLY A 4 -12.64 3.54 2.23
C GLY A 4 -11.24 3.05 1.93
N VAL A 5 -11.10 1.73 1.84
CA VAL A 5 -9.83 1.06 1.52
C VAL A 5 -10.01 0.27 0.23
N VAL A 6 -9.07 0.45 -0.69
CA VAL A 6 -8.89 -0.37 -1.88
C VAL A 6 -7.58 -1.14 -1.72
N VAL A 7 -7.62 -2.45 -1.88
CA VAL A 7 -6.44 -3.31 -1.76
C VAL A 7 -6.19 -3.95 -3.12
N LEU A 8 -5.07 -3.60 -3.77
CA LEU A 8 -4.71 -4.17 -5.05
C LEU A 8 -3.81 -5.40 -4.83
N VAL A 9 -4.31 -6.58 -5.20
CA VAL A 9 -3.59 -7.85 -5.06
C VAL A 9 -3.46 -8.51 -6.43
N GLY A 10 -2.28 -9.02 -6.73
CA GLY A 10 -1.99 -9.62 -8.03
C GLY A 10 -0.51 -9.97 -8.20
N LEU A 11 -0.21 -10.79 -9.20
CA LEU A 11 1.16 -11.17 -9.55
C LEU A 11 2.04 -9.94 -9.87
N PRO A 12 3.37 -10.04 -9.74
CA PRO A 12 4.29 -9.05 -10.29
C PRO A 12 3.99 -8.79 -11.77
N GLY A 13 4.01 -7.53 -12.19
CA GLY A 13 3.69 -7.16 -13.58
C GLY A 13 2.20 -7.11 -13.94
N ALA A 14 1.27 -7.46 -13.04
CA ALA A 14 -0.18 -7.42 -13.30
C ALA A 14 -0.80 -6.01 -13.46
N GLY A 15 0.02 -4.95 -13.48
CA GLY A 15 -0.46 -3.57 -13.69
C GLY A 15 -1.09 -2.90 -12.47
N LYS A 16 -0.86 -3.40 -11.24
CA LYS A 16 -1.43 -2.84 -10.00
C LYS A 16 -1.09 -1.36 -9.79
N SER A 17 0.18 -0.99 -9.94
CA SER A 17 0.64 0.40 -9.81
C SER A 17 0.07 1.31 -10.90
N THR A 18 -0.10 0.78 -12.11
CA THR A 18 -0.80 1.49 -13.19
C THR A 18 -2.26 1.77 -12.83
N LEU A 19 -2.96 0.77 -12.29
CA LEU A 19 -4.33 0.93 -11.82
C LEU A 19 -4.43 1.89 -10.63
N ALA A 20 -3.51 1.80 -9.65
CA ALA A 20 -3.46 2.69 -8.50
C ALA A 20 -3.36 4.16 -8.93
N ARG A 21 -2.47 4.48 -9.88
CA ARG A 21 -2.36 5.83 -10.46
C ARG A 21 -3.65 6.27 -11.14
N ALA A 22 -4.22 5.44 -12.00
CA ALA A 22 -5.48 5.76 -12.69
C ALA A 22 -6.66 5.97 -11.70
N LEU A 23 -6.68 5.24 -10.58
CA LEU A 23 -7.67 5.45 -9.52
C LEU A 23 -7.50 6.80 -8.83
N THR A 24 -6.27 7.26 -8.58
CA THR A 24 -6.05 8.59 -7.98
C THR A 24 -6.49 9.75 -8.87
N GLU A 25 -6.47 9.57 -10.19
CA GLU A 25 -6.97 10.55 -11.16
C GLU A 25 -8.51 10.64 -11.14
N ARG A 26 -9.20 9.57 -10.72
CA ARG A 26 -10.68 9.46 -10.74
C ARG A 26 -11.32 9.61 -9.37
N ILE A 27 -10.56 9.39 -8.30
CA ILE A 27 -11.02 9.45 -6.91
C ILE A 27 -10.31 10.63 -6.24
N PRO A 28 -10.97 11.80 -6.11
CA PRO A 28 -10.43 12.94 -5.39
C PRO A 28 -9.95 12.54 -3.99
N ASP A 29 -8.78 13.07 -3.61
CA ASP A 29 -8.14 12.85 -2.32
C ASP A 29 -7.76 11.40 -1.97
N ALA A 30 -7.80 10.47 -2.94
CA ALA A 30 -7.25 9.14 -2.75
C ALA A 30 -5.74 9.21 -2.47
N ARG A 31 -5.25 8.32 -1.59
CA ARG A 31 -3.83 8.22 -1.25
C ARG A 31 -3.35 6.79 -1.49
N VAL A 32 -2.31 6.65 -2.29
CA VAL A 32 -1.65 5.38 -2.53
C VAL A 32 -0.61 5.16 -1.43
N ILE A 33 -0.65 3.98 -0.81
CA ILE A 33 0.37 3.49 0.10
C ILE A 33 1.00 2.27 -0.57
N ASP A 34 2.21 2.45 -1.08
CA ASP A 34 2.97 1.43 -1.79
C ASP A 34 3.93 0.73 -0.82
N LYS A 35 3.82 -0.61 -0.71
CA LYS A 35 4.65 -1.41 0.21
C LYS A 35 6.14 -1.25 -0.07
N ASP A 36 6.55 -1.28 -1.32
CA ASP A 36 7.96 -1.26 -1.68
C ASP A 36 8.56 0.13 -1.41
N GLN A 37 7.84 1.21 -1.72
CA GLN A 37 8.26 2.56 -1.33
C GLN A 37 8.35 2.76 0.20
N VAL A 38 7.40 2.24 0.96
CA VAL A 38 7.44 2.33 2.43
C VAL A 38 8.62 1.53 2.98
N ARG A 39 8.85 0.31 2.49
CA ARG A 39 10.00 -0.50 2.94
C ARG A 39 11.31 0.19 2.61
N ASP A 40 11.47 0.67 1.39
CA ASP A 40 12.70 1.32 0.94
C ASP A 40 12.97 2.60 1.75
N ALA A 41 11.94 3.36 2.09
CA ALA A 41 12.06 4.54 2.96
C ALA A 41 12.46 4.20 4.41
N LEU A 42 12.07 3.01 4.92
CA LEU A 42 12.36 2.60 6.29
C LEU A 42 13.71 1.88 6.44
N PHE A 43 14.14 1.14 5.42
CA PHE A 43 15.19 0.13 5.58
C PHE A 43 16.32 0.18 4.55
N ALA A 44 16.28 1.00 3.49
CA ALA A 44 17.30 0.92 2.44
C ALA A 44 18.74 1.03 2.99
N PRO A 45 19.62 0.02 2.76
CA PRO A 45 19.37 -1.23 2.01
C PRO A 45 18.60 -2.31 2.80
N CYS A 46 17.58 -2.89 2.19
CA CYS A 46 16.69 -3.87 2.82
C CYS A 46 17.28 -5.30 2.86
N ASP A 47 17.11 -6.01 3.98
CA ASP A 47 17.49 -7.41 4.15
C ASP A 47 16.34 -8.41 3.89
N TYR A 48 15.11 -7.91 3.68
CA TYR A 48 13.89 -8.69 3.43
C TYR A 48 13.53 -9.66 4.57
N SER A 49 13.97 -9.36 5.80
CA SER A 49 13.62 -10.13 6.98
C SER A 49 12.12 -10.05 7.29
N SER A 50 11.64 -11.01 8.08
CA SER A 50 10.29 -10.96 8.61
C SER A 50 10.05 -9.72 9.48
N VAL A 51 11.09 -9.24 10.16
CA VAL A 51 11.01 -8.06 11.03
C VAL A 51 10.81 -6.80 10.19
N GLU A 52 11.60 -6.59 9.13
CA GLU A 52 11.41 -5.48 8.19
C GLU A 52 9.99 -5.48 7.61
N ARG A 53 9.51 -6.66 7.22
CA ARG A 53 8.16 -6.84 6.70
C ARG A 53 7.10 -6.42 7.72
N ASP A 54 7.19 -6.89 8.96
CA ASP A 54 6.18 -6.62 9.99
C ASP A 54 6.16 -5.13 10.37
N VAL A 55 7.33 -4.48 10.42
CA VAL A 55 7.43 -3.03 10.62
C VAL A 55 6.86 -2.26 9.42
N THR A 56 7.17 -2.67 8.19
CA THR A 56 6.62 -2.07 6.97
C THR A 56 5.09 -2.13 6.98
N TYR A 57 4.49 -3.29 7.28
CA TYR A 57 3.03 -3.42 7.37
C TYR A 57 2.44 -2.54 8.47
N SER A 58 3.10 -2.45 9.63
CA SER A 58 2.65 -1.59 10.73
C SER A 58 2.62 -0.12 10.29
N ALA A 59 3.69 0.37 9.66
CA ALA A 59 3.77 1.73 9.14
C ALA A 59 2.70 2.02 8.07
N MET A 60 2.48 1.07 7.15
CA MET A 60 1.41 1.16 6.14
C MET A 60 0.02 1.29 6.79
N LEU A 61 -0.26 0.49 7.83
CA LEU A 61 -1.55 0.52 8.54
C LEU A 61 -1.74 1.83 9.32
N ASP A 62 -0.69 2.36 9.93
CA ASP A 62 -0.75 3.64 10.64
C ASP A 62 -0.98 4.82 9.70
N ALA A 63 -0.30 4.84 8.55
CA ALA A 63 -0.55 5.82 7.51
C ALA A 63 -1.99 5.72 6.96
N ALA A 64 -2.51 4.50 6.80
CA ALA A 64 -3.89 4.29 6.39
C ALA A 64 -4.89 4.81 7.44
N ARG A 65 -4.69 4.49 8.72
CA ARG A 65 -5.53 5.01 9.82
C ARG A 65 -5.59 6.53 9.81
N TYR A 66 -4.45 7.19 9.63
CA TYR A 66 -4.37 8.65 9.53
C TYR A 66 -5.22 9.20 8.37
N HIS A 67 -5.13 8.61 7.19
CA HIS A 67 -5.90 9.08 6.02
C HIS A 67 -7.39 8.77 6.13
N LEU A 68 -7.74 7.58 6.62
CA LEU A 68 -9.13 7.17 6.83
C LEU A 68 -9.83 8.07 7.86
N GLY A 69 -9.13 8.43 8.95
CA GLY A 69 -9.62 9.38 9.95
C GLY A 69 -9.91 10.78 9.40
N ARG A 70 -9.40 11.10 8.20
CA ARG A 70 -9.67 12.36 7.49
C ARG A 70 -10.64 12.21 6.32
N GLY A 71 -11.40 11.12 6.28
CA GLY A 71 -12.44 10.91 5.26
C GLY A 71 -11.90 10.49 3.89
N ARG A 72 -10.61 10.16 3.77
CA ARG A 72 -9.96 9.86 2.49
C ARG A 72 -10.09 8.39 2.10
N VAL A 73 -9.94 8.13 0.81
CA VAL A 73 -9.76 6.76 0.30
C VAL A 73 -8.27 6.41 0.34
N VAL A 74 -7.95 5.22 0.84
CA VAL A 74 -6.60 4.67 0.82
C VAL A 74 -6.53 3.53 -0.17
N ILE A 75 -5.51 3.52 -1.02
CA ILE A 75 -5.23 2.48 -1.99
C ILE A 75 -3.91 1.81 -1.60
N PHE A 76 -3.95 0.55 -1.21
CA PHE A 76 -2.74 -0.24 -0.98
C PHE A 76 -2.25 -0.85 -2.29
N ASP A 77 -0.96 -0.67 -2.59
CA ASP A 77 -0.25 -1.27 -3.71
C ASP A 77 1.00 -2.04 -3.24
N GLY A 78 1.58 -2.83 -4.13
CA GLY A 78 2.76 -3.67 -3.85
C GLY A 78 2.44 -4.98 -3.12
N LEU A 79 1.16 -5.31 -2.95
CA LEU A 79 0.74 -6.55 -2.29
C LEU A 79 0.72 -7.72 -3.28
N THR A 80 1.55 -8.73 -3.01
CA THR A 80 1.59 -9.99 -3.77
C THR A 80 0.78 -11.07 -3.04
N PHE A 81 0.36 -12.10 -3.78
CA PHE A 81 -0.30 -13.25 -3.16
C PHE A 81 0.63 -13.91 -2.15
N SER A 82 0.13 -14.10 -0.93
CA SER A 82 0.83 -14.92 0.06
C SER A 82 0.84 -16.38 -0.41
N ARG A 83 2.03 -16.98 -0.54
CA ARG A 83 2.15 -18.44 -0.59
C ARG A 83 1.98 -18.98 0.83
N ARG A 84 0.90 -19.68 1.11
CA ARG A 84 0.90 -20.65 2.23
C ARG A 84 1.79 -21.82 1.80
N ARG A 85 2.80 -22.14 2.60
CA ARG A 85 3.41 -23.47 2.63
C ARG A 85 2.71 -24.28 3.69
#